data_AF-A0A379WT98-F1
#
_entry.id   AF-A0A379WT98-F1
#
_cell.length_a   1.000
_cell.length_b   1.000
_cell.length_c   1.000
_cell.angle_alpha   90.00
_cell.angle_beta   90.00
_cell.angle_gamma   90.00
#
_symmetry.space_group_name_H-M   'P 1'
#
loop_
_entity.id
_entity.type
_entity.pdbx_description
1 polymer ?
#
loop_
_entity_poly.entity_id
_entity_poly.type
_entity_poly.pdbx_seq_one_letter_code
_entity_poly.pdbx_strand_id
1 'polypeptide(L)' 'MQAHVAEGSPKDKILEMAKKLPADMVIIASHRPDITTYLLGSNAAAVVRHAECSVLVVR' A
#
# COMPACT_ATOMS: atom_id res chain seq x y z
N MET A 1 2.76 6.21 -18.97
CA MET A 1 2.38 5.42 -17.79
C MET A 1 3.61 4.64 -17.35
N GLN A 2 4.10 4.83 -16.13
CA GLN A 2 5.27 4.12 -15.61
C GLN A 2 4.77 2.98 -14.72
N ALA A 3 5.29 1.77 -14.94
CA ALA A 3 4.93 0.59 -14.16
C ALA A 3 6.17 0.05 -13.46
N HIS A 4 6.02 -0.37 -12.22
CA HIS A 4 7.08 -0.97 -11.43
C HIS A 4 6.68 -2.39 -11.04
N VAL A 5 7.59 -3.34 -11.24
CA VAL A 5 7.42 -4.74 -10.84
C VAL A 5 8.49 -5.05 -9.81
N ALA A 6 8.09 -5.71 -8.73
CA ALA A 6 8.99 -6.10 -7.64
C ALA A 6 8.60 -7.48 -7.11
N GLU A 7 9.60 -8.22 -6.63
CA GLU A 7 9.41 -9.54 -6.02
C GLU A 7 9.60 -9.47 -4.50
N GLY A 8 8.77 -10.24 -3.78
CA GLY A 8 8.82 -10.38 -2.32
C GLY A 8 7.50 -9.98 -1.64
N SER A 9 7.61 -9.65 -0.35
CA SER A 9 6.48 -9.22 0.48
C SER A 9 5.89 -7.90 -0.02
N PRO A 10 4.58 -7.83 -0.37
CA PRO A 10 3.98 -6.64 -0.97
C PRO A 10 4.12 -5.38 -0.12
N LYS A 11 3.82 -5.46 1.18
CA LYS A 11 3.96 -4.31 2.11
C LYS A 11 5.38 -3.75 2.13
N ASP A 12 6.39 -4.62 2.14
CA ASP A 12 7.78 -4.20 2.24
C ASP A 12 8.23 -3.53 0.94
N LYS A 13 7.83 -4.10 -0.21
CA LYS A 13 8.14 -3.52 -1.53
C LYS A 13 7.39 -2.23 -1.82
N ILE A 14 6.15 -2.09 -1.37
CA ILE A 14 5.40 -0.83 -1.49
C ILE A 14 6.10 0.28 -0.67
N LEU A 15 6.46 0.01 0.58
CA LEU A 15 7.14 0.99 1.44
C LEU A 15 8.52 1.38 0.90
N GLU A 16 9.30 0.39 0.47
CA GLU A 16 10.61 0.62 -0.16
C GLU A 16 10.47 1.47 -1.43
N MET A 17 9.49 1.17 -2.29
CA MET A 17 9.25 1.93 -3.52
C MET A 17 8.74 3.34 -3.24
N ALA A 18 7.83 3.54 -2.28
CA ALA A 18 7.35 4.85 -1.88
C ALA A 18 8.50 5.76 -1.42
N LYS A 19 9.50 5.18 -0.73
CA LYS A 19 10.71 5.88 -0.31
C LYS A 19 11.68 6.16 -1.48
N LYS A 20 11.85 5.20 -2.41
CA LYS A 20 12.73 5.35 -3.58
C LYS A 20 12.20 6.31 -4.63
N LEU A 21 10.88 6.37 -4.82
CA LEU A 21 10.20 7.25 -5.77
C LEU A 21 9.88 8.63 -5.20
N PRO A 22 10.49 9.00 -4.05
CA PRO A 22 9.89 9.85 -3.00
C PRO A 22 8.42 10.22 -3.26
N ALA A 23 7.53 9.23 -3.19
CA ALA A 23 6.11 9.45 -3.50
C ALA A 23 5.46 10.35 -2.44
N ASP A 24 4.77 11.42 -2.86
CA ASP A 24 4.02 12.29 -1.94
C ASP A 24 2.79 11.59 -1.33
N MET A 25 2.27 10.58 -2.03
CA MET A 25 1.10 9.80 -1.61
C MET A 25 1.10 8.36 -2.15
N VAL A 26 0.59 7.43 -1.33
CA VAL A 26 0.20 6.07 -1.75
C VAL A 26 -1.33 5.95 -1.76
N ILE A 27 -1.89 5.41 -2.85
CA ILE A 27 -3.31 5.08 -2.95
C ILE A 27 -3.46 3.55 -2.90
N ILE A 28 -4.30 3.06 -2.00
CA ILE A 28 -4.50 1.62 -1.78
C ILE A 28 -5.95 1.30 -1.43
N ALA A 29 -6.48 0.18 -1.91
CA ALA A 29 -7.79 -0.32 -1.48
C ALA A 29 -7.73 -0.84 -0.03
N SER A 30 -8.82 -0.69 0.73
CA SER A 30 -8.87 -1.16 2.13
C SER A 30 -8.61 -2.65 2.26
N HIS A 31 -9.19 -3.47 1.39
CA HIS A 31 -9.05 -4.93 1.33
C HIS A 31 -9.53 -5.42 -0.03
N ARG A 32 -9.48 -6.74 -0.26
CA ARG A 32 -10.14 -7.33 -1.43
C ARG A 32 -11.67 -7.24 -1.28
N PRO A 33 -12.43 -6.86 -2.32
CA PRO A 33 -13.87 -6.61 -2.19
C PRO A 33 -14.70 -7.79 -1.65
N ASP A 34 -14.25 -9.02 -1.89
CA ASP A 34 -14.88 -10.27 -1.48
C ASP A 34 -14.64 -10.65 -0.01
N ILE A 35 -13.74 -9.94 0.70
CA ILE A 35 -13.43 -10.16 2.11
C ILE A 35 -14.04 -9.04 2.95
N THR A 36 -14.99 -9.37 3.83
CA THR A 36 -15.69 -8.38 4.67
C THR A 36 -15.36 -8.49 6.17
N THR A 37 -14.62 -9.54 6.57
CA THR A 37 -14.32 -9.82 7.98
C THR A 37 -13.37 -8.80 8.63
N TYR A 38 -12.64 -8.01 7.83
CA TYR A 38 -11.66 -7.04 8.31
C TYR A 38 -11.81 -5.69 7.60
N LEU A 39 -11.81 -4.60 8.37
CA LEU A 39 -11.91 -3.23 7.83
C LEU A 39 -10.69 -2.81 6.99
N LEU A 40 -9.53 -3.43 7.25
CA LEU A 40 -8.28 -3.25 6.53
C LEU A 40 -7.59 -4.61 6.34
N GLY A 41 -7.16 -4.90 5.11
CA GLY A 41 -6.32 -6.04 4.79
C GLY A 41 -4.89 -5.84 5.32
N SER A 42 -4.16 -6.94 5.50
CA SER A 42 -2.83 -6.93 6.12
C SER A 42 -1.83 -5.99 5.45
N ASN A 43 -1.84 -5.92 4.11
CA ASN A 43 -0.97 -5.00 3.37
C ASN A 43 -1.41 -3.53 3.53
N ALA A 44 -2.72 -3.24 3.41
CA ALA A 44 -3.24 -1.89 3.59
C ALA A 44 -2.95 -1.36 5.01
N ALA A 45 -3.18 -2.19 6.03
CA ALA A 45 -2.88 -1.85 7.41
C ALA A 45 -1.37 -1.58 7.63
N ALA A 46 -0.50 -2.41 7.06
CA ALA A 46 0.94 -2.21 7.17
C ALA A 46 1.41 -0.93 6.47
N VAL A 47 0.92 -0.66 5.26
CA VAL A 47 1.28 0.54 4.48
C VAL A 47 0.81 1.81 5.19
N VAL A 48 -0.45 1.87 5.63
CA VAL A 48 -0.98 3.01 6.41
C VAL A 48 -0.16 3.27 7.68
N ARG A 49 0.32 2.21 8.34
CA ARG A 49 1.07 2.34 9.59
C ARG A 49 2.52 2.81 9.40
N HIS A 50 3.14 2.49 8.27
CA HIS A 50 4.59 2.58 8.11
C HIS A 50 5.06 3.46 6.95
N ALA A 51 4.17 3.94 6.08
CA ALA A 51 4.56 4.87 5.02
C ALA A 51 5.05 6.19 5.63
N GLU A 52 6.14 6.74 5.08
CA GLU A 52 6.66 8.06 5.44
C GLU A 52 5.84 9.20 4.80
N CYS A 53 5.00 8.87 3.81
CA CYS A 53 4.15 9.80 3.08
C CYS A 53 2.65 9.56 3.36
N SER A 54 1.80 10.43 2.80
CA SER A 54 0.34 10.31 2.99
C SER A 54 -0.20 9.03 2.36
N VAL A 55 -1.20 8.40 2.99
CA VAL A 55 -1.86 7.21 2.45
C VAL A 55 -3.35 7.46 2.32
N LEU A 56 -3.87 7.34 1.10
CA LEU A 56 -5.31 7.37 0.81
C LEU A 56 -5.84 5.95 0.68
N VAL A 57 -6.71 5.57 1.63
CA VAL A 57 -7.39 4.27 1.59
C VAL A 57 -8.73 4.41 0.89
N VAL A 58 -8.91 3.69 -0.21
CA VAL A 58 -10.14 3.69 -1.04
C VAL A 58 -11.00 2.48 -0.67
N ARG A 59 -12.33 2.65 -0.72
CA ARG A 59 -13.35 1.65 -0.40
C ARG A 59 -14.37 1.53 -1.51
#